data_AF-A0A9E3J1C7-F1
#
_entry.id   AF-A0A9E3J1C7-F1
#
_cell.length_a   1.000
_cell.length_b   1.000
_cell.length_c   1.000
_cell.angle_alpha   90.00
_cell.angle_beta   90.00
_cell.angle_gamma   90.00
#
_symmetry.space_group_name_H-M   'P 1'
#
loop_
_entity.id
_entity.type
_entity.pdbx_description
1 polymer ?
#
loop_
_entity_poly.entity_id
_entity_poly.type
_entity_poly.pdbx_seq_one_letter_code
_entity_poly.pdbx_strand_id
1 'polypeptide(L)'
;MKWIAGLVAAAALAGAGPALASHAVYTISGKLTGSFNGTVLTDQAFVFNLDGDTANITVNGLGDEFLKLDSTTVSIGGFATATFLAPTEIATSTNPLSREVVFSQFNPNQRDILLATAATALDLKHSFGPIGSDFSEWGGGDVIHTSGGDLQISIYTDPSFTFSGQVDRAVPEPATWMLMIGGLGLAGGALRARRRAAA
;
A
#
# COMPACT_ATOMS: atom_id res chain seq x y z
N MET A 1 29.22 -14.20 50.77
CA MET A 1 29.13 -13.35 49.55
C MET A 1 28.47 -14.15 48.42
N LYS A 2 27.16 -14.00 48.20
CA LYS A 2 26.39 -14.74 47.17
C LYS A 2 25.19 -13.91 46.67
N TRP A 3 25.39 -12.77 46.00
CA TRP A 3 24.25 -11.91 45.54
C TRP A 3 24.47 -11.15 44.22
N ILE A 4 25.34 -11.59 43.29
CA ILE A 4 25.59 -10.84 42.02
C ILE A 4 25.04 -11.55 40.76
N ALA A 5 24.45 -12.75 40.86
CA ALA A 5 24.03 -13.52 39.67
C ALA A 5 22.64 -13.17 39.09
N GLY A 6 21.94 -12.15 39.60
CA GLY A 6 20.51 -11.93 39.30
C GLY A 6 20.16 -10.90 38.21
N LEU A 7 21.11 -10.13 37.68
CA LEU A 7 20.79 -8.87 36.98
C LEU A 7 20.92 -8.89 35.44
N VAL A 8 21.11 -10.04 34.79
CA VAL A 8 21.34 -10.11 33.33
C VAL A 8 20.10 -10.59 32.55
N ALA A 9 19.08 -11.13 33.20
CA ALA A 9 17.92 -11.72 32.50
C ALA A 9 16.75 -10.74 32.21
N ALA A 10 16.78 -9.50 32.73
CA ALA A 10 15.63 -8.58 32.64
C ALA A 10 15.67 -7.59 31.46
N ALA A 11 16.78 -7.51 30.70
CA ALA A 11 16.95 -6.51 29.65
C ALA A 11 16.44 -6.94 28.25
N ALA A 12 15.96 -8.17 28.08
CA ALA A 12 15.60 -8.72 26.76
C ALA A 12 14.11 -8.59 26.36
N LEU A 13 13.26 -7.98 27.21
CA LEU A 13 11.80 -7.95 27.01
C LEU A 13 11.23 -6.61 26.49
N ALA A 14 12.06 -5.61 26.21
CA ALA A 14 11.61 -4.25 25.88
C ALA A 14 11.82 -3.83 24.41
N GLY A 15 11.71 -4.78 23.48
CA GLY A 15 11.91 -4.51 22.05
C GLY A 15 10.83 -5.12 21.17
N ALA A 16 9.55 -4.81 21.43
CA ALA A 16 8.55 -4.96 20.38
C ALA A 16 8.92 -3.95 19.29
N GLY A 17 9.50 -4.45 18.19
CA GLY A 17 9.83 -3.61 17.04
C GLY A 17 8.58 -2.90 16.53
N PRO A 18 8.72 -1.69 15.95
CA PRO A 18 7.59 -1.03 15.29
C PRO A 18 7.00 -1.98 14.24
N ALA A 19 5.67 -1.91 14.05
CA ALA A 19 5.00 -2.62 12.96
C ALA A 19 5.77 -2.34 11.66
N LEU A 20 6.32 -3.39 11.06
CA LEU A 20 7.18 -3.25 9.91
C LEU A 20 6.34 -2.78 8.72
N ALA A 21 6.81 -1.69 8.12
CA ALA A 21 6.52 -1.29 6.76
C ALA A 21 6.38 -2.52 5.84
N SER A 22 5.23 -2.67 5.20
CA SER A 22 5.01 -3.67 4.16
C SER A 22 4.97 -2.96 2.83
N HIS A 23 5.69 -3.49 1.85
CA HIS A 23 5.52 -3.08 0.46
C HIS A 23 4.08 -3.41 0.01
N ALA A 24 3.45 -2.47 -0.66
CA ALA A 24 2.09 -2.59 -1.14
C ALA A 24 2.01 -2.14 -2.59
N VAL A 25 1.38 -2.98 -3.43
CA VAL A 25 1.08 -2.67 -4.82
C VAL A 25 -0.42 -2.64 -4.99
N TYR A 26 -0.95 -1.52 -5.44
CA TYR A 26 -2.35 -1.38 -5.81
C TYR A 26 -2.48 -1.28 -7.32
N THR A 27 -3.55 -1.87 -7.86
CA THR A 27 -3.82 -1.90 -9.29
C THR A 27 -5.18 -1.31 -9.55
N ILE A 28 -5.23 -0.27 -10.40
CA ILE A 28 -6.46 0.19 -11.05
C ILE A 28 -6.41 -0.25 -12.50
N SER A 29 -7.45 -0.91 -13.00
CA SER A 29 -7.50 -1.30 -14.41
C SER A 29 -8.91 -1.20 -14.97
N GLY A 30 -9.02 -0.99 -16.28
CA GLY A 30 -10.31 -0.83 -16.96
C GLY A 30 -10.09 -0.39 -18.39
N LYS A 31 -11.07 0.33 -18.95
CA LYS A 31 -10.93 1.02 -20.24
C LYS A 31 -10.98 2.51 -20.02
N LEU A 32 -10.17 3.25 -20.77
CA LEU A 32 -10.18 4.70 -20.73
C LEU A 32 -10.45 5.31 -22.10
N THR A 33 -11.15 6.43 -22.09
CA THR A 33 -11.31 7.36 -23.21
C THR A 33 -10.60 8.65 -22.84
N GLY A 34 -9.97 9.30 -23.80
CA GLY A 34 -9.14 10.49 -23.56
C GLY A 34 -8.05 10.66 -24.60
N SER A 35 -6.86 11.07 -24.18
CA SER A 35 -5.69 11.11 -25.05
C SER A 35 -4.39 10.76 -24.32
N PHE A 36 -3.42 10.21 -25.05
CA PHE A 36 -2.09 9.95 -24.54
C PHE A 36 -1.03 10.38 -25.57
N ASN A 37 -0.17 11.31 -25.17
CA ASN A 37 0.84 11.93 -26.03
C ASN A 37 0.22 12.46 -27.34
N GLY A 38 -0.93 13.13 -27.23
CA GLY A 38 -1.70 13.66 -28.36
C GLY A 38 -2.46 12.62 -29.20
N THR A 39 -2.33 11.32 -28.91
CA THR A 39 -3.10 10.27 -29.59
C THR A 39 -4.44 10.06 -28.87
N VAL A 40 -5.55 10.14 -29.61
CA VAL A 40 -6.90 9.91 -29.08
C VAL A 40 -7.05 8.44 -28.66
N LEU A 41 -7.59 8.23 -27.47
CA LEU A 41 -7.91 6.92 -26.92
C LEU A 41 -9.44 6.78 -26.83
N THR A 42 -9.94 5.61 -27.20
CA THR A 42 -11.37 5.28 -27.14
C THR A 42 -11.49 3.87 -26.61
N ASP A 43 -12.07 3.72 -25.42
CA ASP A 43 -12.24 2.43 -24.74
C ASP A 43 -10.94 1.60 -24.67
N GLN A 44 -9.80 2.29 -24.56
CA GLN A 44 -8.49 1.65 -24.58
C GLN A 44 -8.20 1.03 -23.22
N ALA A 45 -7.84 -0.25 -23.22
CA ALA A 45 -7.45 -0.93 -21.99
C ALA A 45 -6.24 -0.25 -21.35
N PHE A 46 -6.33 -0.01 -20.05
CA PHE A 46 -5.24 0.55 -19.27
C PHE A 46 -5.07 -0.16 -17.93
N VAL A 47 -3.87 -0.04 -17.37
CA VAL A 47 -3.53 -0.49 -16.02
C VAL A 47 -2.67 0.57 -15.36
N PHE A 48 -3.10 1.08 -14.21
CA PHE A 48 -2.25 1.80 -13.28
C PHE A 48 -1.69 0.84 -12.25
N ASN A 49 -0.37 0.84 -12.07
CA ASN A 49 0.29 0.18 -10.95
C ASN A 49 0.79 1.26 -9.98
N LEU A 50 0.32 1.17 -8.75
CA LEU A 50 0.49 2.14 -7.69
C LEU A 50 1.36 1.49 -6.60
N ASP A 51 2.62 1.89 -6.54
CA ASP A 51 3.62 1.32 -5.63
C ASP A 51 3.71 2.18 -4.37
N GLY A 52 3.67 1.55 -3.20
CA GLY A 52 3.80 2.27 -1.93
C GLY A 52 4.20 1.38 -0.76
N ASP A 53 4.22 2.00 0.41
CA ASP A 53 4.61 1.38 1.68
C ASP A 53 3.52 1.64 2.73
N THR A 54 3.06 0.59 3.40
CA THR A 54 2.02 0.70 4.44
C THR A 54 2.45 1.56 5.63
N ALA A 55 3.75 1.78 5.84
CA ALA A 55 4.25 2.72 6.85
C ALA A 55 3.96 4.19 6.51
N ASN A 56 3.70 4.50 5.23
CA ASN A 56 3.34 5.84 4.78
C ASN A 56 1.82 6.10 4.85
N ILE A 57 1.04 5.12 5.32
CA ILE A 57 -0.41 5.29 5.52
C ILE A 57 -0.63 6.22 6.71
N THR A 58 -1.29 7.34 6.45
CA THR A 58 -1.80 8.24 7.48
C THR A 58 -3.32 8.07 7.60
N VAL A 59 -3.85 8.27 8.81
CA VAL A 59 -5.28 8.17 9.07
C VAL A 59 -5.77 9.50 9.63
N ASN A 60 -6.79 10.09 9.03
CA ASN A 60 -7.38 11.33 9.54
C ASN A 60 -8.33 11.06 10.74
N GLY A 61 -8.87 12.12 11.34
CA GLY A 61 -9.80 11.99 12.47
C GLY A 61 -11.16 11.35 12.13
N LEU A 62 -11.44 11.10 10.86
CA LEU A 62 -12.67 10.47 10.34
C LEU A 62 -12.46 9.00 9.97
N GLY A 63 -11.22 8.50 10.04
CA GLY A 63 -10.87 7.13 9.66
C GLY A 63 -10.50 6.96 8.19
N ASP A 64 -10.33 8.05 7.43
CA ASP A 64 -9.86 7.94 6.05
C ASP A 64 -8.36 7.67 6.05
N GLU A 65 -7.95 6.66 5.29
CA GLU A 65 -6.57 6.28 5.08
C GLU A 65 -6.04 6.97 3.82
N PHE A 66 -4.90 7.65 3.95
CA PHE A 66 -4.18 8.28 2.85
C PHE A 66 -2.81 7.62 2.73
N LEU A 67 -2.51 7.10 1.55
CA LEU A 67 -1.22 6.54 1.21
C LEU A 67 -0.57 7.40 0.13
N LYS A 68 0.51 8.09 0.50
CA LYS A 68 1.42 8.67 -0.49
C LYS A 68 2.18 7.55 -1.19
N LEU A 69 2.09 7.51 -2.52
CA LEU A 69 2.71 6.49 -3.33
C LEU A 69 4.19 6.80 -3.58
N ASP A 70 5.02 5.77 -3.60
CA ASP A 70 6.44 5.85 -3.94
C ASP A 70 6.63 6.00 -5.45
N SER A 71 5.80 5.29 -6.23
CA SER A 71 5.74 5.46 -7.68
C SER A 71 4.38 5.11 -8.25
N THR A 72 4.09 5.65 -9.43
CA THR A 72 2.89 5.29 -10.18
C THR A 72 3.20 5.16 -11.65
N THR A 73 2.78 4.05 -12.24
CA THR A 73 2.95 3.77 -13.67
C THR A 73 1.62 3.52 -14.34
N VAL A 74 1.55 3.84 -15.63
CA VAL A 74 0.43 3.54 -16.52
C VAL A 74 0.90 2.70 -17.69
N SER A 75 0.17 1.63 -17.97
CA SER A 75 0.29 0.84 -19.19
C SER A 75 -0.98 0.98 -20.00
N ILE A 76 -0.87 1.46 -21.24
CA ILE A 76 -1.98 1.59 -22.20
C ILE A 76 -1.61 0.74 -23.42
N GLY A 77 -2.52 -0.09 -23.91
CA GLY A 77 -2.24 -0.96 -25.05
C GLY A 77 -1.73 -0.16 -26.26
N GLY A 78 -0.62 -0.62 -26.87
CA GLY A 78 0.01 0.08 -28.00
C GLY A 78 1.06 1.13 -27.63
N PHE A 79 1.29 1.40 -26.35
CA PHE A 79 2.31 2.32 -25.86
C PHE A 79 3.29 1.64 -24.91
N ALA A 80 4.47 2.23 -24.75
CA ALA A 80 5.37 1.85 -23.66
C ALA A 80 4.78 2.27 -22.31
N THR A 81 5.05 1.51 -21.25
CA THR A 81 4.68 1.89 -19.88
C THR A 81 5.31 3.24 -19.54
N ALA A 82 4.51 4.14 -18.99
CA ALA A 82 4.92 5.47 -18.57
C ALA A 82 4.79 5.65 -17.06
N THR A 83 5.58 6.56 -16.50
CA THR A 83 5.61 6.87 -15.07
C THR A 83 5.05 8.27 -14.86
N PHE A 84 4.24 8.45 -13.82
CA PHE A 84 3.71 9.76 -13.43
C PHE A 84 4.86 10.64 -12.93
N LEU A 85 4.92 11.89 -13.38
CA LEU A 85 6.00 12.81 -13.00
C LEU A 85 5.68 13.60 -11.72
N ALA A 86 4.39 13.75 -11.39
CA ALA A 86 3.95 14.34 -10.15
C ALA A 86 3.77 13.25 -9.07
N PRO A 87 4.02 13.56 -7.79
CA PRO A 87 3.64 12.69 -6.69
C PRO A 87 2.15 12.36 -6.73
N THR A 88 1.80 11.14 -6.35
CA THR A 88 0.44 10.60 -6.36
C THR A 88 0.10 9.99 -5.01
N GLU A 89 -1.19 9.80 -4.75
CA GLU A 89 -1.67 9.13 -3.55
C GLU A 89 -2.94 8.32 -3.83
N ILE A 90 -3.26 7.41 -2.91
CA ILE A 90 -4.56 6.78 -2.80
C ILE A 90 -5.18 7.20 -1.49
N ALA A 91 -6.47 7.53 -1.50
CA ALA A 91 -7.26 7.64 -0.29
C ALA A 91 -8.40 6.63 -0.28
N THR A 92 -8.66 6.04 0.87
CA THR A 92 -9.86 5.22 1.09
C THR A 92 -10.52 5.62 2.39
N SER A 93 -11.84 5.61 2.41
CA SER A 93 -12.57 5.80 3.66
C SER A 93 -12.86 4.45 4.34
N THR A 94 -12.46 4.32 5.61
CA THR A 94 -12.89 3.19 6.46
C THR A 94 -14.27 3.44 7.08
N ASN A 95 -14.80 4.66 6.98
CA ASN A 95 -16.13 4.98 7.45
C ASN A 95 -17.16 4.23 6.59
N PRO A 96 -18.05 3.40 7.19
CA PRO A 96 -19.00 2.61 6.43
C PRO A 96 -20.01 3.44 5.61
N LEU A 97 -20.13 4.74 5.90
CA LEU A 97 -21.00 5.68 5.19
C LEU A 97 -20.34 6.31 3.96
N SER A 98 -19.02 6.42 3.92
CA SER A 98 -18.22 6.90 2.78
C SER A 98 -17.35 5.75 2.30
N ARG A 99 -17.66 5.14 1.16
CA ARG A 99 -16.93 3.95 0.67
C ARG A 99 -16.06 4.33 -0.51
N GLU A 100 -15.49 5.53 -0.44
CA GLU A 100 -14.80 6.13 -1.56
C GLU A 100 -13.37 5.60 -1.64
N VAL A 101 -12.94 5.37 -2.88
CA VAL A 101 -11.56 5.13 -3.27
C VAL A 101 -11.19 6.27 -4.20
N VAL A 102 -10.18 7.03 -3.80
CA VAL A 102 -9.68 8.16 -4.56
C VAL A 102 -8.26 7.84 -5.00
N PHE A 103 -7.95 8.10 -6.26
CA PHE A 103 -6.58 8.18 -6.76
C PHE A 103 -6.36 9.61 -7.25
N SER A 104 -5.35 10.29 -6.70
CA SER A 104 -5.16 11.72 -6.90
C SER A 104 -3.68 12.09 -7.07
N GLN A 105 -3.44 13.32 -7.52
CA GLN A 105 -2.11 13.93 -7.46
C GLN A 105 -1.87 14.54 -6.08
N PHE A 106 -0.76 14.16 -5.45
CA PHE A 106 -0.32 14.69 -4.16
C PHE A 106 0.33 16.07 -4.36
N ASN A 107 -0.50 17.10 -4.51
CA ASN A 107 -0.07 18.50 -4.63
C ASN A 107 -0.96 19.42 -3.75
N PRO A 108 -0.57 20.70 -3.52
CA PRO A 108 -1.33 21.61 -2.64
C PRO A 108 -2.76 21.90 -3.08
N ASN A 109 -3.08 21.61 -4.35
CA ASN A 109 -4.42 21.74 -4.91
C ASN A 109 -5.10 20.39 -5.11
N GLN A 110 -4.60 19.33 -4.44
CA GLN A 110 -5.02 17.92 -4.45
C GLN A 110 -6.11 17.63 -5.48
N ARG A 111 -5.69 17.10 -6.62
CA ARG A 111 -6.59 16.86 -7.76
C ARG A 111 -6.86 15.38 -7.90
N ASP A 112 -8.12 15.02 -7.73
CA ASP A 112 -8.59 13.66 -7.89
C ASP A 112 -8.55 13.30 -9.38
N ILE A 113 -7.86 12.22 -9.69
CA ILE A 113 -7.77 11.68 -11.05
C ILE A 113 -8.93 10.71 -11.26
N LEU A 114 -9.16 9.83 -10.29
CA LEU A 114 -10.22 8.84 -10.31
C LEU A 114 -10.90 8.77 -8.94
N LEU A 115 -12.22 8.67 -8.95
CA LEU A 115 -13.06 8.41 -7.79
C LEU A 115 -13.88 7.14 -8.05
N ALA A 116 -13.94 6.25 -7.07
CA ALA A 116 -14.81 5.08 -7.07
C ALA A 116 -15.56 4.95 -5.76
N THR A 117 -16.68 4.24 -5.81
CA THR A 117 -17.35 3.74 -4.60
C THR A 117 -17.17 2.22 -4.50
N ALA A 118 -16.53 1.77 -3.43
CA ALA A 118 -16.37 0.37 -3.09
C ALA A 118 -17.63 -0.20 -2.42
N ALA A 119 -17.90 -1.49 -2.66
CA ALA A 119 -18.99 -2.21 -2.02
C ALA A 119 -18.72 -2.57 -0.55
N THR A 120 -17.51 -2.32 -0.04
CA THR A 120 -17.06 -2.51 1.35
C THR A 120 -16.04 -1.44 1.72
N ALA A 121 -15.94 -1.11 3.02
CA ALA A 121 -14.81 -0.32 3.50
C ALA A 121 -13.51 -1.06 3.15
N LEU A 122 -12.50 -0.32 2.71
CA LEU A 122 -11.19 -0.86 2.36
C LEU A 122 -10.18 -0.47 3.43
N ASP A 123 -9.26 -1.39 3.69
CA ASP A 123 -8.11 -1.19 4.56
C ASP A 123 -6.86 -1.36 3.68
N LEU A 124 -6.13 -0.27 3.47
CA LEU A 124 -4.96 -0.24 2.61
C LEU A 124 -3.81 -1.09 3.18
N LYS A 125 -3.86 -1.52 4.45
CA LYS A 125 -2.84 -2.37 5.09
C LYS A 125 -3.02 -3.85 4.79
N HIS A 126 -4.11 -4.24 4.13
CA HIS A 126 -4.41 -5.62 3.82
C HIS A 126 -4.64 -5.82 2.33
N SER A 127 -4.31 -7.01 1.81
CA SER A 127 -4.65 -7.35 0.43
C SER A 127 -6.16 -7.45 0.23
N PHE A 128 -6.66 -6.93 -0.89
CA PHE A 128 -8.06 -6.96 -1.28
C PHE A 128 -8.21 -6.98 -2.81
N GLY A 129 -9.44 -7.20 -3.25
CA GLY A 129 -9.84 -7.09 -4.66
C GLY A 129 -9.59 -8.34 -5.50
N PRO A 130 -9.86 -8.27 -6.82
CA PRO A 130 -10.43 -7.12 -7.53
C PRO A 130 -11.84 -6.78 -7.05
N ILE A 131 -12.08 -5.50 -6.75
CA ILE A 131 -13.43 -4.97 -6.54
C ILE A 131 -13.84 -4.22 -7.81
N GLY A 132 -15.02 -4.54 -8.33
CA GLY A 132 -15.66 -3.75 -9.38
C GLY A 132 -16.35 -2.55 -8.76
N SER A 133 -16.24 -1.40 -9.41
CA SER A 133 -16.92 -0.18 -8.98
C SER A 133 -17.25 0.70 -10.17
N ASP A 134 -18.33 1.45 -10.05
CA ASP A 134 -18.58 2.59 -10.93
C ASP A 134 -17.54 3.66 -10.59
N PHE A 135 -16.48 3.73 -11.38
CA PHE A 135 -15.53 4.84 -11.33
C PHE A 135 -16.10 6.03 -12.09
N SER A 136 -16.00 7.21 -11.50
CA SER A 136 -16.22 8.49 -12.16
C SER A 136 -14.92 9.30 -12.13
N GLU A 137 -14.69 10.07 -13.19
CA GLU A 137 -13.65 11.08 -13.19
C GLU A 137 -14.11 12.27 -12.35
N TRP A 138 -13.33 12.66 -11.34
CA TRP A 138 -13.60 13.86 -10.55
C TRP A 138 -12.60 14.96 -10.93
N GLY A 139 -12.78 15.57 -12.11
CA GLY A 139 -11.87 16.64 -12.54
C GLY A 139 -11.96 17.00 -14.01
N GLY A 140 -12.43 16.09 -14.86
CA GLY A 140 -12.82 16.33 -16.24
C GLY A 140 -11.74 17.02 -17.08
N GLY A 141 -10.79 16.24 -17.59
CA GLY A 141 -9.87 16.69 -18.63
C GLY A 141 -8.57 17.33 -18.13
N ASP A 142 -8.15 17.02 -16.91
CA ASP A 142 -6.83 17.41 -16.44
C ASP A 142 -5.71 16.69 -17.21
N VAL A 143 -4.62 17.43 -17.43
CA VAL A 143 -3.42 16.90 -18.08
C VAL A 143 -2.49 16.35 -17.01
N ILE A 144 -2.24 15.04 -17.09
CA ILE A 144 -1.31 14.31 -16.24
C ILE A 144 0.00 14.15 -17.01
N HIS A 145 1.06 14.76 -16.52
CA HIS A 145 2.38 14.63 -17.13
C HIS A 145 3.02 13.28 -16.77
N THR A 146 3.36 12.49 -17.79
CA THR A 146 4.05 11.20 -17.64
C THR A 146 5.35 11.16 -18.45
N SER A 147 6.21 10.18 -18.19
CA SER A 147 7.42 9.94 -18.99
C SER A 147 7.14 9.58 -20.46
N GLY A 148 5.93 9.13 -20.79
CA GLY A 148 5.49 8.82 -22.16
C GLY A 148 4.76 9.96 -22.87
N GLY A 149 4.64 11.12 -22.21
CA GLY A 149 3.85 12.27 -22.68
C GLY A 149 2.65 12.57 -21.80
N ASP A 150 1.81 13.48 -22.26
CA ASP A 150 0.64 13.94 -21.53
C ASP A 150 -0.49 12.91 -21.61
N LEU A 151 -1.00 12.46 -20.46
CA LEU A 151 -2.19 11.64 -20.32
C LEU A 151 -3.36 12.54 -19.93
N GLN A 152 -4.42 12.54 -20.73
CA GLN A 152 -5.68 13.20 -20.40
C GLN A 152 -6.77 12.13 -20.36
N ILE A 153 -7.51 12.08 -19.26
CA ILE A 153 -8.63 11.16 -19.07
C ILE A 153 -9.92 11.92 -19.37
N SER A 154 -10.88 11.24 -19.99
CA SER A 154 -12.19 11.78 -20.31
C SER A 154 -13.19 10.63 -20.19
N ILE A 155 -13.45 10.21 -18.95
CA ILE A 155 -14.30 9.06 -18.65
C ILE A 155 -15.51 9.56 -17.87
N TYR A 156 -16.70 9.24 -18.38
CA TYR A 156 -17.94 9.64 -17.70
C TYR A 156 -18.43 8.56 -16.74
N THR A 157 -18.31 7.29 -17.10
CA THR A 157 -18.55 6.12 -16.24
C THR A 157 -18.21 4.84 -17.03
N ASP A 158 -17.44 3.91 -16.46
CA ASP A 158 -17.22 2.59 -17.07
C ASP A 158 -17.27 1.48 -16.00
N PRO A 159 -18.20 0.50 -16.14
CA PRO A 159 -18.33 -0.60 -15.19
C PRO A 159 -17.20 -1.64 -15.27
N SER A 160 -16.30 -1.53 -16.27
CA SER A 160 -15.16 -2.44 -16.43
C SER A 160 -13.99 -2.12 -15.51
N PHE A 161 -14.05 -1.00 -14.77
CA PHE A 161 -13.02 -0.63 -13.83
C PHE A 161 -12.95 -1.58 -12.64
N THR A 162 -11.72 -1.88 -12.23
CA THR A 162 -11.42 -2.65 -11.04
C THR A 162 -10.32 -2.00 -10.23
N PHE A 163 -10.41 -2.16 -8.91
CA PHE A 163 -9.37 -1.79 -7.96
C PHE A 163 -8.96 -2.99 -7.11
N SER A 164 -7.67 -3.15 -6.85
CA SER A 164 -7.14 -4.20 -5.99
C SER A 164 -5.89 -3.73 -5.26
N GLY A 165 -5.60 -4.36 -4.12
CA GLY A 165 -4.41 -4.14 -3.33
C GLY A 165 -3.75 -5.48 -3.01
N GLN A 166 -2.43 -5.56 -3.23
CA GLN A 166 -1.59 -6.66 -2.78
C GLN A 166 -0.57 -6.08 -1.80
N VAL A 167 -0.74 -6.43 -0.54
CA VAL A 167 0.20 -6.06 0.52
C VAL A 167 1.04 -7.28 0.83
N ASP A 168 2.35 -7.16 0.60
CA ASP A 168 3.27 -8.22 0.97
C ASP A 168 3.25 -8.37 2.49
N ARG A 169 2.91 -9.57 2.96
CA ARG A 169 2.97 -9.85 4.39
C ARG A 169 4.42 -9.67 4.83
N ALA A 170 4.64 -8.84 5.85
CA ALA A 170 5.94 -8.74 6.50
C ALA A 170 6.41 -10.15 6.86
N VAL A 171 7.39 -10.65 6.10
CA VAL A 171 8.07 -11.90 6.44
C VAL A 171 8.82 -11.62 7.73
N PRO A 172 8.73 -12.49 8.76
CA PRO A 172 9.50 -12.29 9.99
C PRO A 172 10.96 -12.05 9.60
N GLU A 173 11.46 -10.86 9.92
CA GLU A 173 12.80 -10.47 9.51
C GLU A 173 13.82 -11.49 10.04
N PRO A 174 14.99 -11.62 9.39
CA PRO A 174 16.07 -12.47 9.90
C PRO A 174 16.39 -12.25 11.38
N ALA A 175 16.21 -11.01 11.88
CA ALA A 175 16.36 -10.68 13.30
C ALA A 175 15.32 -11.38 14.19
N THR A 176 14.06 -11.49 13.77
CA THR A 176 13.01 -12.21 14.49
C THR A 176 13.34 -13.69 14.59
N TRP A 177 13.84 -14.29 13.50
CA TRP A 177 14.32 -15.67 13.53
C TRP A 177 15.49 -15.85 14.49
N MET A 178 16.46 -14.92 14.47
CA MET A 178 17.59 -14.96 15.40
C MET A 178 17.14 -14.81 16.86
N LEU A 179 16.15 -13.97 17.16
CA LEU A 179 15.60 -13.84 18.50
C LEU A 179 14.84 -15.09 18.94
N MET A 180 14.06 -15.71 18.06
CA MET A 180 13.37 -16.97 18.37
C MET A 180 14.37 -18.10 18.60
N ILE A 181 15.34 -18.27 17.71
CA ILE A 181 16.40 -19.29 17.82
C ILE A 181 17.26 -19.02 19.06
N GLY A 182 17.63 -17.76 19.28
CA GLY A 182 18.40 -17.33 20.46
C GLY A 182 17.64 -17.60 21.76
N GLY A 183 16.36 -17.23 21.83
CA GLY A 183 15.51 -17.46 22.99
C GLY A 183 15.32 -18.95 23.32
N LEU A 184 15.05 -19.77 22.30
CA LEU A 184 14.95 -21.22 22.45
C LEU A 184 16.30 -21.85 22.85
N GLY A 185 17.39 -21.38 22.25
CA GLY A 185 18.75 -21.80 22.58
C GLY A 185 19.12 -21.50 24.03
N LEU A 186 18.80 -20.31 24.52
CA LEU A 186 19.04 -19.91 25.91
C LEU A 186 18.17 -20.72 26.89
N ALA A 187 16.88 -20.90 26.58
CA ALA A 187 15.97 -21.70 27.40
C ALA A 187 16.44 -23.17 27.49
N GLY A 188 16.81 -23.77 26.36
CA GLY A 188 17.38 -25.11 26.31
C GLY A 188 18.71 -25.21 27.06
N GLY A 189 19.58 -24.22 26.91
CA GLY A 189 20.86 -24.12 27.63
C GLY A 189 20.69 -24.07 29.15
N ALA A 190 19.74 -23.25 29.64
CA ALA A 190 19.44 -23.12 31.06
C ALA A 190 18.90 -24.44 31.66
N LEU A 191 17.99 -25.13 30.94
CA LEU A 191 17.47 -26.44 31.37
C LEU A 191 18.59 -27.48 31.45
N ARG A 192 19.52 -27.49 30.50
CA ARG A 192 20.67 -28.41 30.50
C ARG A 192 21.64 -28.12 31.65
N ALA A 193 21.91 -26.84 31.93
CA ALA A 193 22.75 -26.43 33.03
C ALA A 193 22.17 -26.87 34.39
N ARG A 194 20.85 -26.68 34.59
CA ARG A 194 20.16 -27.10 35.82
C ARG A 194 20.23 -28.62 36.04
N ARG A 195 20.08 -29.43 34.99
CA ARG A 195 20.21 -30.90 35.09
C ARG A 195 21.60 -31.33 35.55
N ARG A 196 22.65 -30.65 35.06
CA ARG A 196 24.05 -30.95 35.46
C ARG A 196 24.35 -30.55 36.90
N ALA A 197 23.70 -29.51 37.42
CA ALA A 197 23.88 -29.09 38.81
C ALA A 197 23.12 -29.96 39.83
N ALA A 198 22.17 -30.77 39.37
CA ALA A 198 21.36 -31.66 40.21
C ALA A 198 21.86 -33.11 40.24
N ALA A 199 22.88 -33.43 39.43
CA ALA A 199 23.57 -34.72 39.41
C ALA A 199 24.89 -34.61 40.18
#